data_AF-A0A161MP66-F1
#
_entry.id   AF-A0A161MP66-F1
#
_cell.length_a   1.000
_cell.length_b   1.000
_cell.length_c   1.000
_cell.angle_alpha   90.00
_cell.angle_beta   90.00
_cell.angle_gamma   90.00
#
_symmetry.space_group_name_H-M   'P 1'
#
loop_
_entity.id
_entity.type
_entity.pdbx_description
1 polymer ?
#
loop_
_entity_poly.entity_id
_entity_poly.type
_entity_poly.pdbx_seq_one_letter_code
_entity_poly.pdbx_strand_id
1 'polypeptide(L)'
;LACGTIEPPLGNTRLTIIKLISALIATNTQEVNDVLDQLNTVQVLLDLFFHYTWNNFLHSQVDKCLAFALNTPNLEATENNPLISNIFIKCRLLQRILEAWEDNETEQGKDGGKRRGYMGHLTNIANSVVRQTDGCLGDFLTQHIDEDTLISWQHYVESTLKPTNELHSRVLGGKHPALSDNKDDEANFKEVSFPEDATLQTEFIVTTPSYK
;
A
#
# COMPACT_ATOMS: atom_id res chain seq x y z
N LEU A 1 19.63 6.49 8.49
CA LEU A 1 20.92 5.85 8.18
C LEU A 1 20.64 4.39 7.83
N ALA A 2 20.64 4.04 6.53
CA ALA A 2 20.56 2.64 6.11
C ALA A 2 21.98 2.06 6.21
N CYS A 3 22.16 1.02 7.02
CA CYS A 3 23.43 0.31 7.15
C CYS A 3 23.45 -0.82 6.11
N GLY A 4 24.32 -0.69 5.10
CA GLY A 4 24.53 -1.65 4.03
C GLY A 4 24.90 -0.94 2.72
N THR A 5 26.08 -1.21 2.17
CA THR A 5 26.46 -0.78 0.82
C THR A 5 25.76 -1.69 -0.18
N ILE A 6 24.71 -1.19 -0.83
CA ILE A 6 24.02 -1.92 -1.90
C ILE A 6 24.69 -1.55 -3.23
N GLU A 7 25.12 -2.55 -3.99
CA GLU A 7 25.73 -2.36 -5.31
C GLU A 7 24.91 -3.03 -6.42
N PRO A 8 24.46 -2.26 -7.43
CA PRO A 8 24.50 -0.79 -7.52
C PRO A 8 23.47 -0.13 -6.59
N PRO A 9 23.72 1.09 -6.08
CA PRO A 9 22.70 1.81 -5.33
C PRO A 9 21.52 2.17 -6.23
N LEU A 10 20.29 2.05 -5.70
CA LEU A 10 19.08 2.54 -6.34
C LEU A 10 19.02 4.06 -6.21
N GLY A 11 19.87 4.77 -6.95
CA GLY A 11 19.99 6.23 -6.89
C GLY A 11 18.70 6.96 -7.30
N ASN A 12 18.64 8.26 -7.02
CA ASN A 12 17.47 9.11 -7.27
C ASN A 12 16.96 9.04 -8.71
N THR A 13 17.84 8.97 -9.71
CA THR A 13 17.45 8.85 -11.12
C THR A 13 16.58 7.62 -11.38
N ARG A 14 16.97 6.44 -10.84
CA ARG A 14 16.19 5.21 -10.99
C ARG A 14 14.83 5.31 -10.31
N LEU A 15 14.78 5.90 -9.11
CA LEU A 15 13.52 6.16 -8.41
C LEU A 15 12.60 7.10 -9.20
N THR A 16 13.15 8.14 -9.85
CA THR A 16 12.38 9.05 -10.71
C THR A 16 11.82 8.32 -11.94
N ILE A 17 12.59 7.42 -12.55
CA ILE A 17 12.10 6.58 -13.65
C ILE A 17 10.94 5.70 -13.19
N ILE A 18 11.02 5.10 -12.00
CA ILE A 18 9.94 4.27 -11.46
C ILE A 18 8.68 5.11 -11.19
N LYS A 19 8.81 6.35 -10.74
CA LYS A 19 7.67 7.29 -10.61
C LYS A 19 7.01 7.58 -11.96
N LEU A 20 7.80 7.76 -13.02
CA LEU A 20 7.29 7.93 -14.37
C LEU A 20 6.53 6.67 -14.82
N ILE A 21 7.08 5.48 -14.60
CA ILE A 21 6.41 4.20 -14.90
C ILE A 21 5.08 4.10 -14.14
N SER A 22 5.05 4.49 -12.86
CA SER A 22 3.81 4.52 -12.07
C SER A 22 2.75 5.43 -12.69
N ALA A 23 3.15 6.63 -13.16
CA ALA A 23 2.25 7.54 -13.85
C ALA A 23 1.75 6.99 -15.19
N LEU A 24 2.59 6.26 -15.94
CA LEU A 24 2.20 5.59 -17.18
C LEU A 24 1.16 4.49 -16.92
N ILE A 25 1.40 3.62 -15.93
CA ILE A 25 0.44 2.57 -15.55
C ILE A 25 -0.90 3.18 -15.12
N ALA A 26 -0.87 4.31 -14.41
CA ALA A 26 -2.09 5.00 -13.98
C ALA A 26 -2.95 5.53 -15.13
N THR A 27 -2.39 5.70 -16.34
CA THR A 27 -3.20 6.06 -17.52
C THR A 27 -4.13 4.94 -17.96
N ASN A 28 -3.79 3.69 -17.62
CA ASN A 28 -4.52 2.47 -17.94
C ASN A 28 -4.99 2.38 -19.41
N THR A 29 -4.17 2.86 -20.34
CA THR A 29 -4.45 2.73 -21.78
C THR A 29 -3.88 1.42 -22.30
N GLN A 30 -4.60 0.78 -23.24
CA GLN A 30 -4.21 -0.51 -23.80
C GLN A 30 -2.79 -0.48 -24.39
N GLU A 31 -2.47 0.53 -25.19
CA GLU A 31 -1.16 0.68 -25.85
C GLU A 31 0.00 0.75 -24.85
N VAL A 32 -0.19 1.47 -23.74
CA VAL A 32 0.83 1.56 -22.68
C VAL A 32 0.96 0.23 -21.97
N ASN A 33 -0.16 -0.41 -21.62
CA ASN A 33 -0.19 -1.70 -20.94
C ASN A 33 0.49 -2.79 -21.79
N ASP A 34 0.26 -2.81 -23.11
CA ASP A 34 0.90 -3.73 -24.06
C ASP A 34 2.42 -3.56 -24.09
N VAL A 35 2.90 -2.31 -24.19
CA VAL A 35 4.34 -2.02 -24.21
C VAL A 35 5.00 -2.40 -22.88
N LEU A 36 4.33 -2.12 -21.75
CA LEU A 36 4.85 -2.45 -20.42
C LEU A 36 4.94 -3.97 -20.20
N ASP A 37 3.98 -4.74 -20.71
CA ASP A 37 4.02 -6.21 -20.73
C ASP A 37 5.18 -6.73 -21.60
N GLN A 38 5.32 -6.22 -22.82
CA GLN A 38 6.38 -6.63 -23.75
C GLN A 38 7.79 -6.37 -23.19
N LEU A 39 7.96 -5.26 -22.46
CA LEU A 39 9.22 -4.91 -21.81
C LEU A 39 9.45 -5.63 -20.46
N ASN A 40 8.51 -6.47 -20.01
CA ASN A 40 8.54 -7.13 -18.69
C ASN A 40 8.73 -6.14 -17.54
N THR A 41 8.10 -4.97 -17.63
CA THR A 41 8.38 -3.86 -16.71
C THR A 41 8.01 -4.23 -15.27
N VAL A 42 6.85 -4.85 -15.07
CA VAL A 42 6.37 -5.24 -13.74
C VAL A 42 7.27 -6.30 -13.10
N GLN A 43 7.74 -7.27 -13.89
CA GLN A 43 8.70 -8.28 -13.43
C GLN A 43 9.97 -7.61 -12.88
N VAL A 44 10.55 -6.66 -13.62
CA VAL A 44 11.73 -5.90 -13.16
C VAL A 44 11.41 -5.12 -11.89
N LEU A 45 10.24 -4.48 -11.79
CA LEU A 45 9.84 -3.75 -10.59
C LEU A 45 9.72 -4.66 -9.36
N LEU A 46 9.14 -5.85 -9.52
CA LEU A 46 9.04 -6.85 -8.45
C LEU A 46 10.42 -7.41 -8.06
N ASP A 47 11.27 -7.71 -9.03
CA ASP A 47 12.63 -8.18 -8.74
C ASP A 47 13.44 -7.12 -7.97
N LEU A 48 13.30 -5.84 -8.33
CA LEU A 48 13.87 -4.73 -7.56
C LEU A 48 13.25 -4.65 -6.16
N PHE A 49 11.93 -4.80 -6.02
CA PHE A 49 11.23 -4.73 -4.72
C PHE A 49 11.85 -5.69 -3.70
N PHE A 50 12.04 -6.96 -4.07
CA PHE A 50 12.60 -7.96 -3.17
C PHE A 50 14.12 -7.81 -2.99
N HIS A 51 14.85 -7.46 -4.06
CA HIS A 51 16.30 -7.26 -4.00
C HIS A 51 16.71 -6.11 -3.05
N TYR A 52 16.02 -4.97 -3.10
CA TYR A 52 16.31 -3.82 -2.25
C TYR A 52 15.46 -3.84 -0.97
N THR A 53 15.71 -4.82 -0.09
CA THR A 53 14.90 -5.12 1.11
C THR A 53 14.61 -3.92 2.03
N TRP A 54 15.47 -2.90 2.03
CA TRP A 54 15.39 -1.75 2.95
C TRP A 54 15.11 -0.41 2.24
N ASN A 55 14.62 -0.42 1.00
CA ASN A 55 14.34 0.80 0.25
C ASN A 55 12.84 1.14 0.23
N ASN A 56 12.36 1.80 1.29
CA ASN A 56 10.95 2.17 1.43
C ASN A 56 10.42 3.03 0.27
N PHE A 57 11.26 3.87 -0.35
CA PHE A 57 10.84 4.69 -1.48
C PHE A 57 10.54 3.84 -2.71
N LEU A 58 11.39 2.85 -3.00
CA LEU A 58 11.14 1.89 -4.06
C LEU A 58 9.84 1.13 -3.79
N HIS A 59 9.71 0.55 -2.59
CA HIS A 59 8.56 -0.27 -2.23
C HIS A 59 7.26 0.52 -2.34
N SER A 60 7.27 1.78 -1.89
CA SER A 60 6.13 2.70 -2.05
C SER A 60 5.75 2.94 -3.51
N GLN A 61 6.71 3.00 -4.44
CA GLN A 61 6.41 3.18 -5.86
C GLN A 61 5.89 1.89 -6.49
N VAL A 62 6.49 0.74 -6.18
CA VAL A 62 6.05 -0.55 -6.72
C VAL A 62 4.64 -0.90 -6.22
N ASP A 63 4.35 -0.67 -4.94
CA ASP A 63 3.02 -0.79 -4.35
C ASP A 63 1.99 0.05 -5.14
N LYS A 64 2.31 1.31 -5.45
CA LYS A 64 1.46 2.18 -6.30
C LYS A 64 1.30 1.65 -7.72
N CYS A 65 2.38 1.19 -8.37
CA CYS A 65 2.31 0.62 -9.70
C CYS A 65 1.33 -0.56 -9.74
N LEU A 66 1.43 -1.47 -8.77
CA LEU A 66 0.52 -2.62 -8.68
C LEU A 66 -0.91 -2.17 -8.36
N ALA A 67 -1.10 -1.23 -7.43
CA ALA A 67 -2.43 -0.71 -7.13
C ALA A 67 -3.10 -0.09 -8.38
N PHE A 68 -2.36 0.69 -9.18
CA PHE A 68 -2.87 1.27 -10.42
C PHE A 68 -3.16 0.21 -11.49
N ALA A 69 -2.25 -0.75 -11.67
CA ALA A 69 -2.42 -1.81 -12.67
C ALA A 69 -3.63 -2.69 -12.35
N LEU A 70 -3.83 -2.99 -11.07
CA LEU A 70 -4.95 -3.82 -10.65
C LEU A 70 -6.27 -3.06 -10.75
N ASN A 71 -6.31 -1.78 -10.37
CA ASN A 71 -7.53 -0.95 -10.31
C ASN A 71 -8.10 -0.62 -11.71
N THR A 72 -8.59 -1.65 -12.39
CA THR A 72 -9.25 -1.58 -13.69
C THR A 72 -10.77 -1.55 -13.46
N PRO A 73 -11.46 -0.46 -13.82
CA PRO A 73 -12.85 -0.22 -13.40
C PRO A 73 -13.92 -1.07 -14.12
N ASN A 74 -13.55 -1.92 -15.08
CA ASN A 74 -14.51 -2.65 -15.93
C ASN A 74 -14.14 -4.14 -16.10
N LEU A 75 -15.17 -5.00 -16.12
CA LEU A 75 -15.08 -6.47 -16.29
C LEU A 75 -14.39 -6.88 -17.58
N GLU A 76 -14.80 -6.32 -18.72
CA GLU A 76 -14.21 -6.66 -20.02
C GLU A 76 -12.75 -6.18 -20.14
N ALA A 77 -12.40 -5.14 -19.40
CA ALA A 77 -11.04 -4.62 -19.41
C ALA A 77 -10.09 -5.51 -18.59
N THR A 78 -10.55 -6.19 -17.54
CA THR A 78 -9.69 -7.05 -16.72
C THR A 78 -9.17 -8.27 -17.49
N GLU A 79 -10.04 -8.97 -18.25
CA GLU A 79 -9.63 -10.12 -19.06
C GLU A 79 -8.71 -9.72 -20.23
N ASN A 80 -8.95 -8.54 -20.81
CA ASN A 80 -8.18 -8.05 -21.96
C ASN A 80 -6.97 -7.19 -21.57
N ASN A 81 -6.77 -6.88 -20.28
CA ASN A 81 -5.64 -6.08 -19.83
C ASN A 81 -4.38 -6.97 -19.75
N PRO A 82 -3.38 -6.74 -20.62
CA PRO A 82 -2.17 -7.56 -20.68
C PRO A 82 -1.36 -7.49 -19.38
N LEU A 83 -1.50 -6.40 -18.60
CA LEU A 83 -0.82 -6.27 -17.32
C LEU A 83 -1.39 -7.21 -16.26
N ILE A 84 -2.69 -7.54 -16.29
CA ILE A 84 -3.27 -8.49 -15.33
C ILE A 84 -2.67 -9.87 -15.55
N SER A 85 -2.65 -10.33 -16.80
CA SER A 85 -1.98 -11.57 -17.19
C SER A 85 -0.48 -11.54 -16.86
N ASN A 86 0.21 -10.43 -17.14
CA ASN A 86 1.60 -10.26 -16.78
C ASN A 86 1.84 -10.40 -15.27
N ILE A 87 1.05 -9.70 -14.44
CA ILE A 87 1.21 -9.66 -12.98
C ILE A 87 1.01 -11.05 -12.36
N PHE A 88 -0.06 -11.74 -12.73
CA PHE A 88 -0.44 -12.98 -12.04
C PHE A 88 0.15 -14.24 -12.66
N ILE A 89 0.31 -14.29 -13.99
CA ILE A 89 0.84 -15.45 -14.69
C ILE A 89 2.35 -15.35 -14.86
N LYS A 90 2.84 -14.30 -15.56
CA LYS A 90 4.29 -14.17 -15.86
C LYS A 90 5.10 -13.84 -14.61
N CYS A 91 4.64 -12.86 -13.84
CA CYS A 91 5.34 -12.39 -12.65
C CYS A 91 5.07 -13.24 -11.41
N ARG A 92 4.04 -14.11 -11.43
CA ARG A 92 3.67 -15.00 -10.32
C ARG A 92 3.47 -14.25 -9.00
N LEU A 93 2.70 -13.16 -9.03
CA LEU A 93 2.57 -12.26 -7.87
C LEU A 93 2.09 -12.97 -6.61
N LEU A 94 1.12 -13.90 -6.71
CA LEU A 94 0.61 -14.62 -5.53
C LEU A 94 1.71 -15.46 -4.88
N GLN A 95 2.42 -16.26 -5.68
CA GLN A 95 3.51 -17.11 -5.20
C GLN A 95 4.61 -16.26 -4.56
N ARG A 96 5.00 -15.13 -5.19
CA ARG A 96 6.00 -14.23 -4.61
C ARG A 96 5.57 -13.61 -3.28
N ILE A 97 4.28 -13.32 -3.09
CA ILE A 97 3.78 -12.83 -1.79
C ILE A 97 3.90 -13.93 -0.73
N LEU A 98 3.49 -15.15 -1.07
CA LEU A 98 3.54 -16.30 -0.16
C LEU A 98 4.98 -16.64 0.22
N GLU A 99 5.86 -16.78 -0.76
CA GLU A 99 7.31 -17.02 -0.58
C GLU A 99 7.95 -15.93 0.28
N ALA A 100 7.69 -14.65 -0.03
CA ALA A 100 8.28 -13.53 0.71
C ALA A 100 7.78 -13.43 2.16
N TRP A 101 6.54 -13.86 2.42
CA TRP A 101 6.01 -13.94 3.77
C TRP A 101 6.68 -15.09 4.56
N GLU A 102 6.74 -16.28 3.98
CA GLU A 102 7.35 -17.46 4.61
C GLU A 102 8.84 -17.24 4.91
N ASP A 103 9.58 -16.68 3.96
CA ASP A 103 10.98 -16.28 4.12
C ASP A 103 11.17 -15.29 5.27
N ASN A 104 10.23 -14.34 5.40
CA ASN A 104 10.27 -13.33 6.45
C ASN A 104 9.93 -13.91 7.84
N GLU A 105 9.00 -14.87 7.93
CA GLU A 105 8.72 -15.57 9.18
C GLU A 105 9.91 -16.44 9.61
N THR A 106 10.51 -17.16 8.65
CA THR A 106 11.72 -17.94 8.87
C THR A 106 12.88 -17.06 9.37
N GLU A 107 13.06 -15.88 8.78
CA GLU A 107 14.12 -14.95 9.21
C GLU A 107 13.85 -14.32 10.57
N GLN A 108 12.60 -13.93 10.88
CA GLN A 108 12.25 -13.38 12.19
C GLN A 108 12.33 -14.41 13.32
N GLY A 109 12.13 -15.70 13.03
CA GLY A 109 12.23 -16.78 14.01
C GLY A 109 13.65 -17.10 14.47
N LYS A 110 14.68 -16.60 13.77
CA LYS A 110 16.10 -16.79 14.14
C LYS A 110 16.50 -15.87 15.29
N ASP A 111 17.49 -16.30 16.08
CA ASP A 111 18.08 -15.43 17.11
C ASP A 111 18.71 -14.18 16.46
N GLY A 112 18.29 -12.99 16.91
CA GLY A 112 18.66 -11.70 16.30
C GLY A 112 18.06 -11.44 14.91
N GLY A 113 17.13 -12.28 14.45
CA GLY A 113 16.41 -12.14 13.19
C GLY A 113 15.62 -10.83 13.10
N LYS A 114 15.51 -10.27 11.89
CA LYS A 114 14.82 -8.99 11.66
C LYS A 114 13.75 -9.14 10.59
N ARG A 115 12.59 -8.54 10.84
CA ARG A 115 11.53 -8.36 9.85
C ARG A 115 12.06 -7.63 8.62
N ARG A 116 11.75 -8.13 7.42
CA ARG A 116 12.14 -7.51 6.15
C ARG A 116 11.50 -6.10 6.03
N GLY A 117 12.26 -5.14 5.50
CA GLY A 117 11.80 -3.75 5.39
C GLY A 117 10.57 -3.56 4.50
N TYR A 118 10.39 -4.40 3.48
CA TYR A 118 9.25 -4.32 2.56
C TYR A 118 7.93 -4.87 3.12
N MET A 119 7.91 -5.50 4.30
CA MET A 119 6.74 -6.27 4.74
C MET A 119 5.45 -5.46 4.86
N GLY A 120 5.52 -4.19 5.27
CA GLY A 120 4.33 -3.33 5.29
C GLY A 120 3.73 -3.12 3.89
N HIS A 121 4.58 -2.93 2.89
CA HIS A 121 4.16 -2.81 1.50
C HIS A 121 3.66 -4.15 0.94
N LEU A 122 4.27 -5.27 1.35
CA LEU A 122 3.79 -6.60 0.96
C LEU A 122 2.36 -6.84 1.46
N THR A 123 2.07 -6.47 2.71
CA THR A 123 0.71 -6.51 3.27
C THR A 123 -0.26 -5.61 2.49
N ASN A 124 0.15 -4.39 2.11
CA ASN A 124 -0.69 -3.51 1.29
C ASN A 124 -1.00 -4.09 -0.09
N ILE A 125 0.00 -4.66 -0.76
CA ILE A 125 -0.16 -5.32 -2.05
C ILE A 125 -1.13 -6.49 -1.93
N ALA A 126 -0.94 -7.36 -0.93
CA ALA A 126 -1.83 -8.49 -0.68
C ALA A 126 -3.27 -8.04 -0.44
N ASN A 127 -3.47 -7.00 0.37
CA ASN A 127 -4.78 -6.38 0.58
C ASN A 127 -5.37 -5.80 -0.72
N SER A 128 -4.53 -5.26 -1.60
CA SER A 128 -5.00 -4.75 -2.90
C SER A 128 -5.50 -5.85 -3.80
N VAL A 129 -4.85 -7.02 -3.79
CA VAL A 129 -5.34 -8.21 -4.51
C VAL A 129 -6.69 -8.66 -3.94
N VAL A 130 -6.79 -8.85 -2.61
CA VAL A 130 -8.03 -9.30 -1.95
C VAL A 130 -9.20 -8.33 -2.17
N ARG A 131 -8.96 -7.01 -2.17
CA ARG A 131 -10.04 -6.04 -2.46
C ARG A 131 -10.66 -6.21 -3.85
N GLN A 132 -9.96 -6.87 -4.77
CA GLN A 132 -10.38 -6.99 -6.15
C GLN A 132 -10.85 -8.41 -6.49
N THR A 133 -10.66 -9.39 -5.59
CA THR A 133 -11.09 -10.77 -5.79
C THR A 133 -12.61 -10.94 -5.78
N ASP A 134 -13.36 -10.00 -5.21
CA ASP A 134 -14.83 -10.01 -5.26
C ASP A 134 -15.39 -9.62 -6.65
N GLY A 135 -14.52 -9.23 -7.59
CA GLY A 135 -14.86 -8.91 -8.97
C GLY A 135 -14.23 -9.87 -10.00
N CYS A 136 -14.12 -9.39 -11.24
CA CYS A 136 -13.55 -10.11 -12.39
C CYS A 136 -12.14 -10.66 -12.16
N LEU A 137 -11.36 -10.04 -11.27
CA LEU A 137 -10.05 -10.58 -10.93
C LEU A 137 -10.17 -11.95 -10.24
N GLY A 138 -11.20 -12.18 -9.42
CA GLY A 138 -11.43 -13.49 -8.80
C GLY A 138 -11.68 -14.59 -9.83
N ASP A 139 -12.51 -14.31 -10.83
CA ASP A 139 -12.77 -15.23 -11.94
C ASP A 139 -11.50 -15.51 -12.75
N PHE A 140 -10.75 -14.45 -13.08
CA PHE A 140 -9.47 -14.58 -13.78
C PHE A 140 -8.49 -15.46 -13.02
N LEU A 141 -8.33 -15.23 -11.71
CA LEU A 141 -7.42 -16.01 -10.87
C LEU A 141 -7.84 -17.49 -10.81
N THR A 142 -9.14 -17.76 -10.66
CA THR A 142 -9.67 -19.14 -10.61
C THR A 142 -9.46 -19.90 -11.93
N GLN A 143 -9.49 -19.18 -13.06
CA GLN A 143 -9.29 -19.79 -14.38
C GLN A 143 -7.81 -20.02 -14.74
N HIS A 144 -6.90 -19.15 -14.26
CA HIS A 144 -5.53 -19.09 -14.79
C HIS A 144 -4.44 -19.47 -13.77
N ILE A 145 -4.76 -19.52 -12.47
CA ILE A 145 -3.82 -19.88 -11.42
C ILE A 145 -4.09 -21.31 -10.97
N ASP A 146 -3.04 -22.07 -10.69
CA ASP A 146 -3.14 -23.44 -10.21
C ASP A 146 -3.83 -23.54 -8.86
N GLU A 147 -4.53 -24.65 -8.65
CA GLU A 147 -5.35 -24.89 -7.46
C GLU A 147 -4.52 -24.86 -6.17
N ASP A 148 -3.31 -25.42 -6.18
CA ASP A 148 -2.41 -25.44 -5.02
C ASP A 148 -2.03 -24.03 -4.56
N THR A 149 -1.68 -23.14 -5.51
CA THR A 149 -1.41 -21.73 -5.23
C THR A 149 -2.66 -21.03 -4.68
N LEU A 150 -3.83 -21.26 -5.27
CA LEU A 150 -5.08 -20.64 -4.80
C LEU A 150 -5.46 -21.08 -3.39
N ILE A 151 -5.30 -22.37 -3.06
CA ILE A 151 -5.51 -22.90 -1.71
C ILE A 151 -4.54 -22.25 -0.73
N SER A 152 -3.26 -22.20 -1.07
CA SER A 152 -2.22 -21.57 -0.24
C SER A 152 -2.49 -20.09 -0.03
N TRP A 153 -2.95 -19.39 -1.08
CA TRP A 153 -3.36 -18.00 -1.03
C TRP A 153 -4.55 -17.79 -0.09
N GLN A 154 -5.61 -18.58 -0.23
CA GLN A 154 -6.78 -18.49 0.65
C GLN A 154 -6.42 -18.76 2.11
N HIS A 155 -5.58 -19.77 2.36
CA HIS A 155 -5.06 -20.05 3.69
C HIS A 155 -4.28 -18.87 4.27
N TYR A 156 -3.37 -18.26 3.50
CA TYR A 156 -2.64 -17.06 3.91
C TYR A 156 -3.58 -15.87 4.21
N VAL A 157 -4.58 -15.63 3.36
CA VAL A 157 -5.56 -14.55 3.56
C VAL A 157 -6.31 -14.72 4.88
N GLU A 158 -6.79 -15.94 5.17
CA GLU A 158 -7.57 -16.23 6.37
C GLU A 158 -6.71 -16.26 7.65
N SER A 159 -5.62 -17.03 7.62
CA SER A 159 -4.81 -17.32 8.81
C SER A 159 -3.86 -16.20 9.21
N THR A 160 -3.48 -15.35 8.24
CA THR A 160 -2.38 -14.39 8.42
C THR A 160 -2.80 -12.96 8.11
N LEU A 161 -3.32 -12.72 6.90
CA LEU A 161 -3.60 -11.36 6.43
C LEU A 161 -4.73 -10.70 7.24
N LYS A 162 -5.84 -11.41 7.44
CA LYS A 162 -6.99 -10.93 8.25
C LYS A 162 -6.57 -10.58 9.69
N PRO A 163 -5.94 -11.48 10.47
CA PRO A 163 -5.46 -11.14 11.82
C PRO A 163 -4.47 -9.96 11.84
N THR A 164 -3.58 -9.89 10.85
CA THR A 164 -2.62 -8.78 10.71
C THR A 164 -3.33 -7.45 10.50
N ASN A 165 -4.36 -7.40 9.65
CA ASN A 165 -5.16 -6.21 9.40
C ASN A 165 -5.95 -5.77 10.64
N GLU A 166 -6.53 -6.73 11.37
CA GLU A 166 -7.21 -6.44 12.64
C GLU A 166 -6.27 -5.81 13.65
N LEU A 167 -5.05 -6.37 13.79
CA LEU A 167 -4.02 -5.81 14.65
C LEU A 167 -3.62 -4.39 14.22
N HIS A 168 -3.40 -4.17 12.93
CA HIS A 168 -3.06 -2.85 12.38
C HIS A 168 -4.18 -1.81 12.55
N SER A 169 -5.44 -2.24 12.65
CA SER A 169 -6.59 -1.35 12.86
C SER A 169 -6.78 -0.94 14.32
N ARG A 170 -6.03 -1.53 15.26
CA ARG A 170 -6.12 -1.20 16.69
C ARG A 170 -5.45 0.14 16.98
N VAL A 171 -6.17 1.02 17.65
CA VAL A 171 -5.64 2.30 18.12
C VAL A 171 -4.66 2.05 19.26
N LEU A 172 -3.40 2.44 19.09
CA LEU A 172 -2.32 2.21 20.06
C LEU A 172 -2.53 2.95 21.40
N GLY A 173 -3.41 3.94 21.45
CA GLY A 173 -3.69 4.79 22.62
C GLY A 173 -5.04 4.57 23.32
N GLY A 174 -5.78 3.49 23.00
CA GLY A 174 -7.15 3.29 23.52
C GLY A 174 -8.19 4.21 22.85
N LYS A 175 -9.34 4.46 23.52
CA LYS A 175 -10.33 5.42 23.02
C LYS A 175 -9.72 6.82 23.03
N HIS A 176 -9.90 7.57 21.93
CA HIS A 176 -9.52 8.98 21.86
C HIS A 176 -10.13 9.74 23.07
N PRO A 177 -9.40 10.61 23.79
CA PRO A 177 -9.91 11.28 24.99
C PRO A 177 -11.24 12.02 24.78
N ALA A 178 -11.49 12.52 23.57
CA ALA A 178 -12.77 13.16 23.20
C ALA A 178 -13.95 12.19 23.02
N LEU A 179 -13.71 10.87 23.02
CA LEU A 179 -14.72 9.79 22.96
C LEU A 179 -14.80 9.02 24.29
N SER A 180 -14.04 9.45 25.30
CA SER A 180 -14.19 9.00 26.68
C SER A 180 -15.42 9.68 27.25
N ASP A 181 -16.56 9.03 27.09
CA ASP A 181 -17.83 9.43 27.69
C ASP A 181 -17.71 9.22 29.21
N ASN A 182 -17.13 10.20 29.91
CA ASN A 182 -17.02 10.21 31.38
C ASN A 182 -18.42 10.45 31.96
N LYS A 183 -19.17 9.38 32.19
CA LYS A 183 -20.43 9.39 32.95
C LYS A 183 -20.21 9.28 34.47
N ASP A 184 -19.09 9.74 35.01
CA ASP A 184 -18.83 9.66 36.47
C ASP A 184 -18.20 10.90 37.11
N ASP A 185 -18.02 12.02 36.39
CA ASP A 185 -17.46 13.26 36.98
C ASP A 185 -18.53 14.34 37.18
N GLU A 186 -19.62 14.03 37.89
CA GLU A 186 -20.53 15.04 38.46
C GLU A 186 -20.14 15.42 39.91
N ALA A 187 -18.84 15.48 40.20
CA ALA A 187 -18.36 16.10 41.41
C ALA A 187 -17.01 16.77 41.16
N ASN A 188 -17.01 18.10 41.26
CA ASN A 188 -15.84 18.97 41.43
C ASN A 188 -15.28 19.64 40.15
N PHE A 189 -16.15 20.29 39.38
CA PHE A 189 -15.72 21.40 38.52
C PHE A 189 -15.43 22.61 39.42
N LYS A 190 -14.17 22.83 39.81
CA LYS A 190 -13.75 24.14 40.30
C LYS A 190 -13.67 25.08 39.11
N GLU A 191 -14.54 26.08 39.08
CA GLU A 191 -14.43 27.23 38.17
C GLU A 191 -13.01 27.79 38.22
N VAL A 192 -12.30 27.69 37.10
CA VAL A 192 -11.07 28.45 36.88
C VAL A 192 -11.48 29.74 36.20
N SER A 193 -11.56 30.84 36.96
CA SER A 193 -11.70 32.18 36.39
C SER A 193 -10.45 32.53 35.61
N PHE A 194 -10.59 32.74 34.30
CA PHE A 194 -9.55 33.34 33.48
C PHE A 194 -9.63 34.88 33.58
N PRO A 195 -8.50 35.61 33.69
CA PRO A 195 -8.52 37.08 33.69
C PRO A 195 -8.95 37.63 32.32
N GLU A 196 -9.85 38.61 32.32
CA GLU A 196 -10.50 39.20 31.13
C GLU A 196 -9.61 40.11 30.24
N ASP A 197 -8.28 40.09 30.37
CA ASP A 197 -7.40 40.98 29.59
C ASP A 197 -6.75 40.25 28.40
N ALA A 198 -7.54 39.94 27.36
CA ALA A 198 -6.99 39.64 26.03
C ALA A 198 -7.98 39.84 24.86
N THR A 199 -9.05 40.62 25.03
CA THR A 199 -9.92 41.03 23.91
C THR A 199 -9.43 42.34 23.29
N LEU A 200 -8.32 42.28 22.53
CA LEU A 200 -7.95 43.38 21.63
C LEU A 200 -7.58 42.86 20.23
N GLN A 201 -8.58 43.01 19.35
CA GLN A 201 -8.51 43.52 17.97
C GLN A 201 -7.71 42.76 16.90
N THR A 202 -8.45 42.20 15.94
CA THR A 202 -8.11 42.32 14.51
C THR A 202 -9.38 42.66 13.72
N GLU A 203 -9.58 43.94 13.41
CA GLU A 203 -10.41 44.38 12.29
C GLU A 203 -9.60 44.19 10.99
N PHE A 204 -10.13 43.43 10.02
CA PHE A 204 -9.66 43.48 8.63
C PHE A 204 -10.73 44.20 7.80
N ILE A 205 -10.39 45.39 7.34
CA ILE A 205 -11.18 46.19 6.40
C ILE A 205 -11.11 45.52 5.03
N VAL A 206 -12.26 45.10 4.49
CA VAL A 206 -12.43 44.76 3.07
C VAL A 206 -13.05 45.97 2.37
N THR A 207 -12.24 46.76 1.67
CA THR A 207 -12.72 47.72 0.68
C THR A 207 -12.56 47.15 -0.72
N THR A 208 -13.69 46.90 -1.38
CA THR A 208 -13.78 46.62 -2.82
C THR A 208 -13.54 47.92 -3.62
N PRO A 209 -12.88 47.89 -4.78
CA PRO A 209 -12.84 49.04 -5.68
C PRO A 209 -14.10 49.07 -6.56
N SER A 210 -14.74 50.24 -6.62
CA SER A 210 -15.87 50.53 -7.52
C SER A 210 -15.34 51.09 -8.85
N TYR A 211 -15.84 50.56 -9.96
CA TYR A 211 -15.55 51.03 -11.32
C TYR A 211 -16.20 52.41 -11.58
N LYS A 212 -15.42 53.34 -12.14
CA LYS A 212 -15.85 54.34 -13.13
C LYS A 212 -14.71 54.58 -14.11
#